data_AF-A0A1Y1LWW7-F1
#
_entry.id   AF-A0A1Y1LWW7-F1
#
_cell.length_a   1.000
_cell.length_b   1.000
_cell.length_c   1.000
_cell.angle_alpha   90.00
_cell.angle_beta   90.00
_cell.angle_gamma   90.00
#
_symmetry.space_group_name_H-M   'P 1'
#
loop_
_entity.id
_entity.type
_entity.pdbx_description
1 polymer ?
#
loop_
_entity_poly.entity_id
_entity_poly.type
_entity_poly.pdbx_seq_one_letter_code
_entity_poly.pdbx_strand_id
1 'polypeptide(L)'
;SRWVEGRRNKEHDEQFLKTGLFGMCRFPHYFGEISLWTGLATTCAGVLARKPIQLALGFHTPAGIVATTALSFVAPAFSALLVTKVSGIPLTEARHDEKYGGRADYQEWKRNTPKLVPKLW
;
A
#
# COMPACT_ATOMS: atom_id res chain seq x y z
N SER A 1 -7.20 25.29 -13.01
CA SER A 1 -6.39 24.69 -11.94
C SER A 1 -4.96 24.53 -12.45
N ARG A 2 -3.95 24.57 -11.57
CA ARG A 2 -2.52 24.45 -11.95
C ARG A 2 -2.22 23.23 -12.85
N TRP A 3 -2.97 22.14 -12.68
CA TRP A 3 -2.84 20.93 -13.49
C TRP A 3 -3.29 21.08 -14.96
N VAL A 4 -4.38 21.83 -15.20
CA VAL A 4 -4.85 22.08 -16.58
C VAL A 4 -3.85 22.96 -17.34
N GLU A 5 -3.23 23.90 -16.62
CA GLU A 5 -2.24 24.82 -17.17
C GLU A 5 -0.92 24.10 -17.50
N GLY A 6 -0.44 23.21 -16.62
CA GLY A 6 0.73 22.35 -16.88
C GLY A 6 0.53 21.38 -18.05
N ARG A 7 -0.68 20.85 -18.25
CA ARG A 7 -1.01 20.06 -19.47
C ARG A 7 -0.88 20.89 -20.75
N ARG A 8 -1.33 22.15 -20.73
CA ARG A 8 -1.25 23.05 -21.90
C ARG A 8 0.20 23.39 -22.23
N ASN A 9 1.06 23.48 -21.22
CA ASN A 9 2.49 23.77 -21.36
C ASN A 9 3.36 22.54 -21.66
N LYS A 10 2.78 21.34 -21.84
CA LYS A 10 3.50 20.06 -21.99
C LYS A 10 4.44 19.73 -20.83
N GLU A 11 4.21 20.28 -19.64
CA GLU A 11 5.02 20.01 -18.43
C GLU A 11 4.81 18.59 -17.87
N HIS A 12 3.86 17.84 -18.42
CA HIS A 12 3.52 16.46 -18.02
C HIS A 12 3.79 15.42 -19.11
N ASP A 13 4.58 15.76 -20.15
CA ASP A 13 4.96 14.82 -21.24
C ASP A 13 6.10 13.87 -20.81
N GLU A 14 6.16 13.53 -19.53
CA GLU A 14 7.15 12.62 -19.00
C GLU A 14 6.75 11.18 -19.30
N GLN A 15 7.69 10.37 -19.78
CA GLN A 15 7.40 8.98 -20.17
C GLN A 15 7.04 8.07 -18.99
N PHE A 16 7.33 8.49 -17.75
CA PHE A 16 6.93 7.82 -16.52
C PHE A 16 6.70 8.84 -15.39
N LEU A 17 5.84 8.49 -14.44
CA LEU A 17 5.47 9.36 -13.32
C LEU A 17 6.60 9.39 -12.27
N LYS A 18 7.26 10.53 -12.09
CA LYS A 18 8.33 10.71 -11.07
C LYS A 18 8.04 11.78 -10.02
N THR A 19 6.97 12.56 -10.20
CA THR A 19 6.62 13.71 -9.34
C THR A 19 5.40 13.43 -8.47
N GLY A 20 5.22 14.26 -7.43
CA GLY A 20 4.12 14.10 -6.46
C GLY A 20 4.28 12.82 -5.63
N LEU A 21 3.20 12.04 -5.50
CA LEU A 21 3.20 10.80 -4.72
C LEU A 21 4.23 9.77 -5.24
N PHE A 22 4.46 9.74 -6.57
CA PHE A 22 5.44 8.86 -7.20
C PHE A 22 6.89 9.30 -7.00
N GLY A 23 7.12 10.53 -6.54
CA GLY A 23 8.44 10.99 -6.07
C GLY A 23 8.73 10.57 -4.62
N MET A 24 7.68 10.38 -3.81
CA MET A 24 7.81 9.96 -2.41
C MET A 24 7.96 8.45 -2.27
N CYS A 25 7.22 7.67 -3.07
CA CYS A 25 7.29 6.21 -3.11
C CYS A 25 6.88 5.71 -4.50
N ARG A 26 7.40 4.55 -4.92
CA ARG A 26 7.15 4.00 -6.27
C ARG A 26 5.73 3.48 -6.45
N PHE A 27 5.14 2.96 -5.37
CA PHE A 27 3.81 2.35 -5.40
C PHE A 27 2.88 2.97 -4.34
N PRO A 28 2.51 4.27 -4.47
CA PRO A 28 1.67 4.96 -3.50
C PRO A 28 0.27 4.35 -3.40
N HIS A 29 -0.25 3.78 -4.49
CA HIS A 29 -1.54 3.12 -4.53
C HIS A 29 -1.57 1.84 -3.67
N TYR A 30 -0.55 0.98 -3.77
CA TYR A 30 -0.47 -0.22 -2.93
C TYR A 30 -0.25 0.13 -1.46
N PHE A 31 0.50 1.19 -1.17
CA PHE A 31 0.60 1.69 0.20
C PHE A 31 -0.77 2.15 0.75
N GLY A 32 -1.54 2.89 -0.05
CA GLY A 32 -2.89 3.31 0.29
C GLY A 32 -3.83 2.12 0.51
N GLU A 33 -3.79 1.12 -0.36
CA GLU A 33 -4.58 -0.11 -0.23
C GLU A 33 -4.26 -0.85 1.07
N ILE A 34 -2.98 -1.10 1.36
CA ILE A 34 -2.56 -1.76 2.61
C ILE A 34 -2.99 -0.96 3.84
N SER A 35 -2.86 0.37 3.79
CA SER A 35 -3.27 1.25 4.90
C SER A 35 -4.79 1.21 5.13
N LEU A 36 -5.57 1.20 4.06
CA LEU A 36 -7.03 1.10 4.12
C LEU A 36 -7.48 -0.25 4.69
N TRP A 37 -6.91 -1.36 4.21
CA TRP A 37 -7.20 -2.69 4.73
C TRP A 37 -6.79 -2.85 6.19
N THR A 38 -5.67 -2.26 6.60
CA THR A 38 -5.22 -2.25 7.99
C THR A 38 -6.16 -1.42 8.87
N GLY A 39 -6.63 -0.26 8.38
CA GLY A 39 -7.61 0.57 9.07
C GLY A 39 -8.93 -0.17 9.28
N LEU A 40 -9.43 -0.85 8.25
CA LEU A 40 -10.64 -1.67 8.33
C LEU A 40 -10.47 -2.83 9.32
N ALA A 41 -9.34 -3.52 9.28
CA ALA A 41 -9.08 -4.60 10.25
C ALA A 41 -9.00 -4.06 11.68
N THR A 42 -8.44 -2.86 11.87
CA THR A 42 -8.40 -2.19 13.18
C THR A 42 -9.81 -1.85 13.69
N THR A 43 -10.72 -1.36 12.82
CA THR A 43 -12.11 -1.10 13.24
C THR A 43 -12.84 -2.40 13.56
N CYS A 44 -12.66 -3.46 12.77
CA CYS A 44 -13.20 -4.79 13.06
C CYS A 44 -12.66 -5.35 14.39
N ALA A 45 -11.36 -5.25 14.64
CA ALA A 45 -10.74 -5.66 15.89
C ALA A 45 -11.34 -4.90 17.09
N GLY A 46 -11.57 -3.59 16.96
CA GLY A 46 -12.19 -2.78 18.01
C GLY A 46 -13.63 -3.20 18.33
N VAL A 47 -14.40 -3.64 17.33
CA VAL A 47 -15.75 -4.19 17.54
C VAL A 47 -15.68 -5.58 18.17
N LEU A 48 -14.81 -6.46 17.67
CA LEU A 48 -14.62 -7.81 18.18
C LEU A 48 -14.18 -7.80 19.64
N ALA A 49 -13.31 -6.87 20.05
CA ALA A 49 -12.85 -6.78 21.44
C ALA A 49 -13.94 -6.42 22.46
N ARG A 50 -15.16 -6.03 22.02
CA ARG A 50 -16.24 -5.67 22.93
C ARG A 50 -16.81 -6.91 23.64
N LYS A 51 -16.98 -6.80 24.96
CA LYS A 51 -17.59 -7.84 25.82
C LYS A 51 -18.89 -8.46 25.27
N PRO A 52 -19.90 -7.71 24.78
CA PRO A 52 -21.12 -8.33 24.24
C PRO A 52 -20.85 -9.23 23.02
N ILE A 53 -19.89 -8.85 22.17
CA ILE A 53 -19.51 -9.64 20.99
C ILE A 53 -18.73 -10.88 21.41
N GLN A 54 -17.79 -10.76 22.34
CA GLN A 54 -17.05 -11.90 22.87
C GLN A 54 -17.95 -12.93 23.55
N LEU A 55 -18.93 -12.47 24.34
CA LEU A 55 -19.93 -13.34 24.96
C LEU A 55 -20.78 -14.07 23.89
N ALA A 56 -21.21 -13.37 22.84
CA ALA A 56 -21.95 -13.99 21.73
C ALA A 56 -21.10 -15.02 20.97
N LEU A 57 -19.78 -14.82 20.89
CA LEU A 57 -18.83 -15.76 20.30
C LEU A 57 -18.41 -16.90 21.26
N GLY A 58 -18.90 -16.91 22.50
CA GLY A 58 -18.57 -17.91 23.51
C GLY A 58 -17.17 -17.74 24.14
N PHE A 59 -16.54 -16.59 23.95
CA PHE A 59 -15.24 -16.28 24.54
C PHE A 59 -15.41 -15.38 25.77
N HIS A 60 -14.89 -15.86 26.91
CA HIS A 60 -15.01 -15.17 28.20
C HIS A 60 -13.65 -14.68 28.73
N THR A 61 -12.55 -15.13 28.12
CA THR A 61 -11.19 -14.89 28.60
C THR A 61 -10.51 -13.78 27.79
N PRO A 62 -9.53 -13.08 28.38
CA PRO A 62 -8.68 -12.12 27.66
C PRO A 62 -7.95 -12.75 26.45
N ALA A 63 -7.65 -14.05 26.51
CA ALA A 63 -7.06 -14.79 25.39
C ALA A 63 -7.99 -14.89 24.18
N GLY A 64 -9.31 -15.02 24.39
CA GLY A 64 -10.30 -15.02 23.31
C GLY A 64 -10.38 -13.69 22.56
N ILE A 65 -10.22 -12.58 23.29
CA ILE A 65 -10.14 -11.23 22.68
C ILE A 65 -8.91 -11.12 21.78
N VAL A 66 -7.75 -11.59 22.24
CA VAL A 66 -6.52 -11.54 21.42
C VAL A 66 -6.66 -12.45 20.20
N ALA A 67 -7.22 -13.66 20.35
CA ALA A 67 -7.40 -14.59 19.23
C ALA A 67 -8.34 -14.04 18.15
N THR A 68 -9.50 -13.50 18.56
CA THR A 68 -10.51 -12.96 17.64
C THR A 68 -10.05 -11.67 16.97
N THR A 69 -9.34 -10.79 17.68
CA THR A 69 -8.74 -9.59 17.08
C THR A 69 -7.61 -9.94 16.13
N ALA A 70 -6.72 -10.89 16.47
CA ALA A 70 -5.68 -11.37 15.57
C ALA A 70 -6.25 -11.95 14.27
N LEU A 71 -7.36 -12.69 14.35
CA LEU A 71 -8.06 -13.24 13.18
C LEU A 71 -8.43 -12.15 12.15
N SER A 72 -8.86 -10.97 12.62
CA SER A 72 -9.25 -9.86 11.75
C SER A 72 -8.10 -9.29 10.91
N PHE A 73 -6.85 -9.50 11.35
CA PHE A 73 -5.65 -9.08 10.62
C PHE A 73 -5.10 -10.14 9.67
N VAL A 74 -5.60 -11.37 9.69
CA VAL A 74 -5.09 -12.45 8.82
C VAL A 74 -5.33 -12.13 7.34
N ALA A 75 -6.56 -11.74 7.00
CA ALA A 75 -6.93 -11.38 5.63
C ALA A 75 -6.11 -10.20 5.07
N PRO A 76 -6.03 -9.02 5.72
CA PRO A 76 -5.25 -7.90 5.19
C PRO A 76 -3.75 -8.20 5.17
N ALA A 77 -3.21 -8.98 6.12
CA ALA A 77 -1.80 -9.39 6.10
C ALA A 77 -1.51 -10.29 4.89
N PHE A 78 -2.40 -11.25 4.61
CA PHE A 78 -2.27 -12.12 3.44
C PHE A 78 -2.38 -11.32 2.12
N SER A 79 -3.35 -10.42 2.00
CA SER A 79 -3.48 -9.53 0.85
C SER A 79 -2.23 -8.66 0.66
N ALA A 80 -1.68 -8.09 1.74
CA ALA A 80 -0.43 -7.34 1.68
C ALA A 80 0.75 -8.20 1.21
N LEU A 81 0.86 -9.46 1.67
CA LEU A 81 1.89 -10.38 1.18
C LEU A 81 1.75 -10.66 -0.32
N LEU A 82 0.53 -10.93 -0.81
CA LEU A 82 0.30 -11.17 -2.23
C LEU A 82 0.67 -9.96 -3.09
N VAL A 83 0.24 -8.77 -2.68
CA VAL A 83 0.53 -7.53 -3.42
C VAL A 83 2.02 -7.22 -3.42
N THR A 84 2.70 -7.41 -2.28
CA THR A 84 4.12 -7.03 -2.16
C THR A 84 5.10 -8.05 -2.72
N LYS A 85 4.74 -9.33 -2.74
CA LYS A 85 5.66 -10.43 -3.10
C LYS A 85 5.27 -11.23 -4.34
N VAL A 86 4.00 -11.25 -4.73
CA VAL A 86 3.51 -12.16 -5.78
C VAL A 86 2.97 -11.41 -7.00
N SER A 87 1.90 -10.62 -6.85
CA SER A 87 1.11 -10.14 -7.99
C SER A 87 1.16 -8.64 -8.23
N GLY A 88 1.34 -7.81 -7.19
CA GLY A 88 1.23 -6.36 -7.34
C GLY A 88 2.54 -5.70 -7.79
N ILE A 89 3.40 -5.44 -6.81
CA ILE A 89 4.69 -4.78 -6.97
C ILE A 89 5.63 -5.51 -7.95
N PRO A 90 5.93 -6.81 -7.80
CA PRO A 90 6.94 -7.46 -8.62
C PRO A 90 6.55 -7.50 -10.10
N LEU A 91 5.28 -7.79 -10.41
CA LEU A 91 4.80 -7.83 -11.81
C LEU A 91 4.83 -6.43 -12.44
N THR A 92 4.43 -5.41 -11.69
CA THR A 92 4.42 -4.04 -12.20
C THR A 92 5.84 -3.50 -12.39
N GLU A 93 6.74 -3.77 -11.44
CA GLU A 93 8.15 -3.39 -11.53
C GLU A 93 8.82 -4.07 -12.73
N ALA A 94 8.59 -5.37 -12.94
CA ALA A 94 9.12 -6.11 -14.09
C ALA A 94 8.66 -5.52 -15.44
N ARG A 95 7.38 -5.17 -15.57
CA ARG A 95 6.85 -4.53 -16.79
C ARG A 95 7.47 -3.15 -17.04
N HIS A 96 7.73 -2.37 -15.99
CA HIS A 96 8.41 -1.08 -16.14
C HIS A 96 9.89 -1.25 -16.47
N ASP A 97 10.55 -2.27 -15.90
CA ASP A 97 11.93 -2.61 -16.23
C ASP A 97 12.08 -3.05 -17.68
N GLU A 98 11.13 -3.81 -18.23
CA GLU A 98 11.13 -4.19 -19.65
C GLU A 98 10.99 -2.95 -20.56
N LYS A 99 10.11 -2.01 -20.20
CA LYS A 99 9.82 -0.83 -21.03
C LYS A 99 10.85 0.29 -20.89
N TYR A 100 11.37 0.51 -19.68
CA TYR A 100 12.20 1.68 -19.34
C TYR A 100 13.57 1.32 -18.78
N GLY A 101 13.90 0.04 -18.61
CA GLY A 101 15.12 -0.43 -17.96
C GLY A 101 16.42 0.04 -18.64
N GLY A 102 16.40 0.30 -19.94
CA GLY A 102 17.53 0.85 -20.69
C GLY A 102 17.79 2.34 -20.46
N ARG A 103 16.92 3.05 -19.72
CA ARG A 103 17.05 4.50 -19.54
C ARG A 103 17.74 4.87 -18.23
N ALA A 104 18.71 5.78 -18.31
CA ALA A 104 19.47 6.24 -17.15
C ALA A 104 18.60 6.96 -16.11
N ASP A 105 17.66 7.80 -16.56
CA ASP A 105 16.76 8.57 -15.69
C ASP A 105 15.77 7.70 -14.92
N TYR A 106 15.23 6.66 -15.55
CA TYR A 106 14.39 5.65 -14.89
C TYR A 106 15.17 4.89 -13.82
N GLN A 107 16.39 4.45 -14.13
CA GLN A 107 17.23 3.72 -13.18
C GLN A 107 17.64 4.60 -11.99
N GLU A 108 17.94 5.88 -12.23
CA GLU A 108 18.23 6.84 -11.16
C GLU A 108 17.02 7.07 -10.25
N TRP A 109 15.85 7.33 -10.83
CA TRP A 109 14.61 7.45 -10.07
C TRP A 109 14.30 6.18 -9.27
N LYS A 110 14.50 4.99 -9.86
CA LYS A 110 14.25 3.71 -9.19
C LYS A 110 15.18 3.46 -8.00
N ARG A 111 16.44 3.91 -8.08
CA ARG A 111 17.42 3.82 -6.98
C ARG A 111 17.11 4.79 -5.86
N ASN A 112 16.70 6.02 -6.19
CA ASN A 112 16.48 7.07 -5.20
C ASN A 112 15.10 6.99 -4.53
N THR A 113 14.11 6.41 -5.21
CA THR A 113 12.72 6.35 -4.72
C THR A 113 12.42 5.01 -4.00
N PRO A 114 11.94 5.04 -2.73
CA PRO A 114 11.59 3.82 -1.99
C PRO A 114 10.35 3.12 -2.57
N LYS A 115 10.20 1.81 -2.33
CA LYS A 115 9.11 1.01 -2.92
C LYS A 115 7.71 1.37 -2.40
N LEU A 116 7.53 1.37 -1.08
CA LEU A 116 6.23 1.46 -0.42
C LEU A 116 6.19 2.58 0.62
N VAL A 117 7.02 2.46 1.65
CA VAL A 117 7.07 3.45 2.74
C VAL A 117 7.97 4.60 2.31
N PRO A 118 7.48 5.85 2.27
CA PRO A 118 8.30 7.00 1.96
C PRO A 118 9.46 7.10 2.97
N LYS A 119 10.64 7.51 2.50
CA LYS A 119 11.72 7.90 3.41
C LYS A 119 11.28 9.20 4.07
N LEU A 120 10.81 9.09 5.32
CA LEU A 120 10.65 10.25 6.19
C LEU A 120 12.04 10.52 6.76
N TRP A 121 12.76 11.43 6.10
CA TRP A 121 14.15 11.86 6.36
C TRP A 121 15.24 11.15 5.53
#